data_AF-A0A7C6ZYL2-F1
#
_entry.id   AF-A0A7C6ZYL2-F1
#
_cell.length_a   1.000
_cell.length_b   1.000
_cell.length_c   1.000
_cell.angle_alpha   90.00
_cell.angle_beta   90.00
_cell.angle_gamma   90.00
#
_symmetry.space_group_name_H-M   'P 1'
#
loop_
_entity.id
_entity.type
_entity.pdbx_description
1 polymer ?
#
loop_
_entity_poly.entity_id
_entity_poly.type
_entity_poly.pdbx_seq_one_letter_code
_entity_poly.pdbx_strand_id
1 'polypeptide(L)'
;AIGEEAVIGRNAYLSGDVVNASGKVMGDTTITAGKVILGGVYEGDVTIKNNNSLEVIPGTVIRGELIYEGTAGDSIPSGIRSRIYSSAAPVSPAPARRQGITLWGIIKKIFTLLAYYLVALLLYKIFPRFFARSGRIIEASPLASAGIGIAAFGTLVVGCLALIFIILLALLIFNISVFIFSILMIVIAAAVTIFFADIPVSMWIGDKLAGRNKSVPARLAAGLALISGIKLVMDILKAISAISSFARVISSIINIAIWLLGTGALMKSIYEMVRSANMQAETEETRAEEFSADMQQ
;
A
#
# COMPACT_ATOMS: atom_id res chain seq x y z
N ALA A 1 26.12 12.08 -12.58
CA ALA A 1 26.98 12.33 -13.75
C ALA A 1 28.42 12.04 -13.35
N ILE A 2 29.23 11.50 -14.26
CA ILE A 2 30.69 11.33 -14.09
C ILE A 2 31.35 12.38 -14.99
N GLY A 3 32.13 13.28 -14.39
CA GLY A 3 32.90 14.28 -15.15
C GLY A 3 34.11 13.68 -15.86
N GLU A 4 34.65 14.38 -16.85
CA GLU A 4 35.76 13.91 -17.70
C GLU A 4 37.04 13.57 -16.92
N GLU A 5 37.30 14.27 -15.82
CA GLU A 5 38.48 14.04 -14.97
C GLU A 5 38.29 12.94 -13.92
N ALA A 6 37.08 12.37 -13.80
CA ALA A 6 36.79 11.38 -12.76
C ALA A 6 37.36 10.01 -13.13
N VAL A 7 38.16 9.44 -12.21
CA VAL A 7 38.73 8.09 -12.34
C VAL A 7 38.08 7.15 -11.33
N ILE A 8 37.39 6.14 -11.82
CA ILE A 8 36.80 5.06 -11.01
C ILE A 8 37.71 3.83 -11.13
N GLY A 9 38.41 3.51 -10.03
CA GLY A 9 39.38 2.42 -10.01
C GLY A 9 38.79 1.00 -9.99
N ARG A 10 37.47 0.85 -9.92
CA ARG A 10 36.75 -0.44 -9.87
C ARG A 10 35.44 -0.34 -10.68
N ASN A 11 34.40 -1.04 -10.27
CA ASN A 11 33.11 -1.08 -10.95
C ASN A 11 32.31 0.21 -10.72
N ALA A 12 31.54 0.61 -11.72
CA ALA A 12 30.64 1.75 -11.67
C ALA A 12 29.19 1.31 -11.82
N TYR A 13 28.33 1.76 -10.91
CA TYR A 13 26.88 1.53 -10.95
C TYR A 13 26.17 2.87 -11.03
N LEU A 14 25.51 3.15 -12.15
CA LEU A 14 24.88 4.44 -12.42
C LEU A 14 23.38 4.26 -12.66
N SER A 15 22.56 5.06 -11.98
CA SER A 15 21.13 5.11 -12.21
C SER A 15 20.58 6.52 -12.15
N GLY A 16 19.61 6.83 -13.00
CA GLY A 16 18.97 8.14 -13.08
C GLY A 16 17.96 8.23 -14.23
N ASP A 17 17.39 9.41 -14.47
CA ASP A 17 16.56 9.66 -15.66
C ASP A 17 17.44 10.02 -16.88
N VAL A 18 18.50 10.80 -16.63
CA VAL A 18 19.57 11.13 -17.58
C VAL A 18 20.92 10.85 -16.92
N VAL A 19 21.74 10.01 -17.54
CA VAL A 19 23.11 9.73 -17.10
C VAL A 19 24.10 10.24 -18.13
N ASN A 20 24.92 11.21 -17.71
CA ASN A 20 26.12 11.62 -18.43
C ASN A 20 27.34 10.99 -17.73
N ALA A 21 28.07 10.16 -18.46
CA ALA A 21 29.26 9.49 -17.97
C ALA A 21 30.42 9.70 -18.95
N SER A 22 31.33 10.63 -18.63
CA SER A 22 32.46 11.01 -19.50
C SER A 22 33.85 10.69 -18.93
N GLY A 23 33.93 10.01 -17.78
CA GLY A 23 35.20 9.76 -17.07
C GLY A 23 35.92 8.47 -17.50
N LYS A 24 36.91 8.07 -16.68
CA LYS A 24 37.64 6.80 -16.84
C LYS A 24 37.17 5.76 -15.83
N VAL A 25 36.76 4.58 -16.29
CA VAL A 25 36.35 3.46 -15.42
C VAL A 25 37.25 2.24 -15.68
N MET A 26 37.91 1.76 -14.63
CA MET A 26 38.83 0.62 -14.72
C MET A 26 38.14 -0.75 -14.63
N GLY A 27 36.97 -0.83 -13.99
CA GLY A 27 36.18 -2.06 -13.88
C GLY A 27 34.91 -2.04 -14.73
N ASP A 28 33.96 -2.91 -14.39
CA ASP A 28 32.70 -3.04 -15.15
C ASP A 28 31.74 -1.90 -14.84
N THR A 29 31.00 -1.47 -15.85
CA THR A 29 30.06 -0.36 -15.75
C THR A 29 28.64 -0.85 -16.02
N THR A 30 27.74 -0.69 -15.06
CA THR A 30 26.29 -0.94 -15.24
C THR A 30 25.52 0.36 -15.16
N ILE A 31 24.74 0.67 -16.21
CA ILE A 31 23.95 1.90 -16.32
C ILE A 31 22.47 1.57 -16.54
N THR A 32 21.60 2.16 -15.72
CA THR A 32 20.14 2.06 -15.85
C THR A 32 19.52 3.46 -15.84
N ALA A 33 19.22 4.05 -17.01
CA ALA A 33 18.77 5.45 -17.09
C ALA A 33 18.18 5.93 -18.43
N GLY A 34 16.94 6.42 -18.46
CA GLY A 34 16.16 6.67 -19.70
C GLY A 34 16.90 7.31 -20.89
N LYS A 35 17.80 8.29 -20.67
CA LYS A 35 18.80 8.76 -21.64
C LYS A 35 20.23 8.55 -21.11
N VAL A 36 21.10 7.97 -21.94
CA VAL A 36 22.54 7.82 -21.62
C VAL A 36 23.39 8.58 -22.61
N ILE A 37 24.30 9.41 -22.09
CA ILE A 37 25.38 10.06 -22.83
C ILE A 37 26.69 9.44 -22.33
N LEU A 38 27.36 8.69 -23.20
CA LEU A 38 28.57 7.94 -22.87
C LEU A 38 29.78 8.59 -23.53
N GLY A 39 30.78 8.92 -22.72
CA GLY A 39 32.07 9.51 -23.08
C GLY A 39 33.21 8.90 -22.26
N GLY A 40 34.45 9.07 -22.70
CA GLY A 40 35.63 8.68 -21.93
C GLY A 40 36.14 7.25 -22.19
N VAL A 41 36.82 6.66 -21.20
CA VAL A 41 37.57 5.41 -21.35
C VAL A 41 37.09 4.35 -20.37
N TYR A 42 36.65 3.21 -20.90
CA TYR A 42 36.15 2.07 -20.14
C TYR A 42 37.04 0.86 -20.39
N GLU A 43 37.72 0.38 -19.34
CA GLU A 43 38.61 -0.78 -19.42
C GLU A 43 37.85 -2.11 -19.29
N GLY A 44 36.74 -2.15 -18.55
CA GLY A 44 35.86 -3.32 -18.39
C GLY A 44 34.62 -3.31 -19.30
N ASP A 45 33.69 -4.22 -19.02
CA ASP A 45 32.45 -4.36 -19.80
C ASP A 45 31.44 -3.27 -19.44
N VAL A 46 30.68 -2.81 -20.44
CA VAL A 46 29.66 -1.77 -20.26
C VAL A 46 28.29 -2.36 -20.53
N THR A 47 27.47 -2.49 -19.49
CA THR A 47 26.09 -2.99 -19.60
C THR A 47 25.10 -1.84 -19.42
N ILE A 48 24.26 -1.62 -20.42
CA ILE A 48 23.22 -0.59 -20.41
C ILE A 48 21.85 -1.28 -20.42
N LYS A 49 21.09 -1.08 -19.34
CA LYS A 49 19.78 -1.70 -19.15
C LYS A 49 18.66 -0.66 -19.31
N ASN A 50 17.83 -0.87 -20.33
CA ASN A 50 16.51 -0.24 -20.56
C ASN A 50 16.49 1.27 -20.80
N ASN A 51 16.91 1.73 -21.98
CA ASN A 51 16.90 3.17 -22.29
C ASN A 51 16.36 3.47 -23.69
N ASN A 52 15.47 4.46 -23.76
CA ASN A 52 14.85 4.94 -25.00
C ASN A 52 15.84 5.62 -25.96
N SER A 53 17.01 6.05 -25.45
CA SER A 53 18.05 6.72 -26.26
C SER A 53 19.45 6.53 -25.66
N LEU A 54 20.41 6.13 -26.50
CA LEU A 54 21.84 6.05 -26.22
C LEU A 54 22.58 6.99 -27.17
N GLU A 55 23.41 7.89 -26.62
CA GLU A 55 24.27 8.79 -27.37
C GLU A 55 25.72 8.51 -26.96
N VAL A 56 26.54 8.05 -27.91
CA VAL A 56 27.96 7.78 -27.66
C VAL A 56 28.79 8.91 -28.25
N ILE A 57 29.52 9.61 -27.40
CA ILE A 57 30.37 10.74 -27.79
C ILE A 57 31.54 10.23 -28.64
N PRO A 58 31.87 10.86 -29.78
CA PRO A 58 33.06 10.53 -30.56
C PRO A 58 34.33 10.58 -29.70
N GLY A 59 35.16 9.54 -29.77
CA GLY A 59 36.35 9.40 -28.92
C GLY A 59 36.15 8.54 -27.67
N THR A 60 34.93 8.03 -27.44
CA THR A 60 34.69 7.01 -26.40
C THR A 60 35.44 5.73 -26.73
N VAL A 61 36.23 5.22 -25.77
CA VAL A 61 36.97 3.97 -25.92
C VAL A 61 36.44 2.96 -24.92
N ILE A 62 35.87 1.86 -25.42
CA ILE A 62 35.45 0.71 -24.62
C ILE A 62 36.34 -0.45 -25.01
N ARG A 63 37.16 -0.93 -24.07
CA ARG A 63 38.06 -2.09 -24.30
C ARG A 63 37.36 -3.42 -24.10
N GLY A 64 36.36 -3.47 -23.21
CA GLY A 64 35.47 -4.61 -23.02
C GLY A 64 34.35 -4.69 -24.06
N GLU A 65 33.29 -5.43 -23.73
CA GLU A 65 32.08 -5.58 -24.54
C GLU A 65 31.02 -4.55 -24.13
N LEU A 66 30.40 -3.89 -25.12
CA LEU A 66 29.20 -3.08 -24.90
C LEU A 66 27.96 -3.97 -25.03
N ILE A 67 27.29 -4.22 -23.91
CA ILE A 67 26.03 -4.96 -23.84
C ILE A 67 24.88 -3.95 -23.75
N TYR A 68 24.11 -3.84 -24.82
CA TYR A 68 22.98 -2.92 -24.91
C TYR A 68 21.65 -3.68 -24.96
N GLU A 69 20.80 -3.46 -23.96
CA GLU A 69 19.44 -4.00 -23.84
C GLU A 69 18.41 -2.87 -24.06
N GLY A 70 17.99 -2.64 -25.31
CA GLY A 70 17.04 -1.58 -25.67
C GLY A 70 16.66 -1.57 -27.15
N THR A 71 15.73 -0.69 -27.54
CA THR A 71 15.38 -0.47 -28.95
C THR A 71 16.57 0.23 -29.61
N ALA A 72 17.08 -0.31 -30.72
CA ALA A 72 18.24 0.23 -31.40
C ALA A 72 17.96 1.67 -31.87
N GLY A 73 18.62 2.65 -31.24
CA GLY A 73 18.68 4.03 -31.71
C GLY A 73 19.96 4.24 -32.51
N ASP A 74 19.83 4.90 -33.66
CA ASP A 74 20.91 5.20 -34.59
C ASP A 74 22.05 5.98 -33.91
N SER A 75 23.30 5.50 -34.06
CA SER A 75 24.59 6.19 -33.81
C SER A 75 25.58 5.53 -32.82
N ILE A 76 25.76 4.20 -32.88
CA ILE A 76 27.00 3.59 -32.31
C ILE A 76 28.14 3.79 -33.34
N PRO A 77 29.24 4.48 -33.00
CA PRO A 77 30.38 4.64 -33.90
C PRO A 77 31.00 3.29 -34.30
N SER A 78 31.48 3.16 -35.54
CA SER A 78 31.93 1.91 -36.18
C SER A 78 33.22 1.28 -35.63
N GLY A 79 33.59 1.54 -34.37
CA GLY A 79 34.81 1.04 -33.72
C GLY A 79 34.59 0.32 -32.38
N ILE A 80 33.34 0.15 -31.94
CA ILE A 80 33.00 -0.45 -30.64
C ILE A 80 32.50 -1.88 -30.84
N ARG A 81 33.04 -2.84 -30.07
CA ARG A 81 32.51 -4.21 -30.02
C ARG A 81 31.21 -4.20 -29.22
N SER A 82 30.08 -4.20 -29.91
CA SER A 82 28.75 -4.16 -29.30
C SER A 82 27.97 -5.45 -29.52
N ARG A 83 27.38 -5.98 -28.45
CA ARG A 83 26.32 -7.00 -28.53
C ARG A 83 24.99 -6.34 -28.20
N ILE A 84 24.13 -6.27 -29.21
CA ILE A 84 22.82 -5.64 -29.12
C ILE A 84 21.79 -6.74 -28.88
N TYR A 85 21.19 -6.75 -27.69
CA TYR A 85 20.03 -7.57 -27.39
C TYR A 85 18.78 -6.77 -27.75
N SER A 86 18.33 -6.92 -28.99
CA SER A 86 17.05 -6.35 -29.44
C SER A 86 15.92 -7.16 -28.83
N SER A 87 15.30 -6.62 -27.77
CA SER A 87 14.03 -7.14 -27.29
C SER A 87 12.96 -6.73 -28.30
N ALA A 88 12.70 -7.60 -29.27
CA ALA A 88 11.61 -7.49 -30.23
C ALA A 88 10.26 -7.68 -29.54
N ALA A 89 9.89 -6.70 -28.72
CA ALA A 89 8.52 -6.27 -28.55
C ALA A 89 8.61 -4.75 -28.66
N PRO A 90 7.72 -4.07 -29.42
CA PRO A 90 7.53 -2.65 -29.20
C PRO A 90 7.04 -2.52 -27.76
N VAL A 91 7.98 -2.34 -26.85
CA VAL A 91 7.71 -1.79 -25.54
C VAL A 91 7.33 -0.37 -25.90
N SER A 92 6.05 -0.18 -26.22
CA SER A 92 5.39 1.12 -26.13
C SER A 92 5.98 1.72 -24.86
N PRO A 93 6.70 2.87 -24.94
CA PRO A 93 7.40 3.40 -23.79
C PRO A 93 6.36 3.42 -22.70
N ALA A 94 6.47 2.51 -21.72
CA ALA A 94 5.50 2.41 -20.66
C ALA A 94 5.51 3.81 -20.11
N PRO A 95 4.42 4.59 -20.29
CA PRO A 95 4.50 6.03 -20.24
C PRO A 95 5.19 6.29 -18.95
N ALA A 96 6.40 6.88 -19.00
CA ALA A 96 7.10 7.30 -17.82
C ALA A 96 6.01 8.07 -17.11
N ARG A 97 5.44 7.47 -16.06
CA ARG A 97 4.27 8.02 -15.41
C ARG A 97 4.91 9.12 -14.62
N ARG A 98 5.19 10.21 -15.33
CA ARG A 98 5.33 11.55 -14.82
C ARG A 98 4.02 11.68 -14.07
N GLN A 99 4.04 11.27 -12.81
CA GLN A 99 3.19 11.80 -11.78
C GLN A 99 3.64 13.26 -11.61
N GLY A 100 3.62 14.04 -12.70
CA GLY A 100 3.32 15.43 -12.61
C GLY A 100 1.95 15.44 -11.98
N ILE A 101 1.85 16.03 -10.81
CA ILE A 101 0.61 16.22 -10.09
C ILE A 101 -0.33 16.96 -11.05
N THR A 102 -1.14 16.23 -11.80
CA THR A 102 -2.07 16.82 -12.75
C THR A 102 -3.16 17.45 -11.92
N LEU A 103 -3.55 18.69 -12.21
CA LEU A 103 -4.68 19.35 -11.53
C LEU A 103 -5.92 18.44 -11.48
N TRP A 104 -6.15 17.70 -12.55
CA TRP A 104 -7.20 16.67 -12.64
C TRP A 104 -7.05 15.54 -11.62
N GLY A 105 -5.81 15.08 -11.38
CA GLY A 105 -5.50 14.09 -10.36
C GLY A 105 -5.75 14.59 -8.94
N ILE A 106 -5.43 15.87 -8.67
CA ILE A 106 -5.75 16.51 -7.38
C ILE A 106 -7.26 16.61 -7.19
N ILE A 107 -7.99 17.12 -8.19
CA ILE A 107 -9.45 17.27 -8.14
C ILE A 107 -10.12 15.92 -7.89
N LYS A 108 -9.71 14.88 -8.63
CA LYS A 108 -10.22 13.52 -8.42
C LYS A 108 -9.91 13.00 -7.01
N LYS A 109 -8.71 13.28 -6.48
CA LYS A 109 -8.31 12.87 -5.13
C LYS A 109 -9.13 13.59 -4.07
N ILE A 110 -9.34 14.90 -4.20
CA ILE A 110 -10.21 15.71 -3.32
C ILE A 110 -11.65 15.19 -3.37
N PHE A 111 -12.21 14.97 -4.55
CA PHE A 111 -13.57 14.47 -4.71
C PHE A 111 -13.73 13.07 -4.12
N THR A 112 -12.73 12.20 -4.31
CA THR A 112 -12.71 10.85 -3.70
C THR A 112 -12.66 10.93 -2.18
N LEU A 113 -11.87 11.86 -1.63
CA LEU A 113 -11.75 12.10 -0.19
C LEU A 113 -13.07 12.65 0.38
N LEU A 114 -13.73 13.56 -0.34
CA LEU A 114 -15.04 14.09 0.02
C LEU A 114 -16.12 12.99 -0.02
N ALA A 115 -16.15 12.17 -1.07
CA ALA A 115 -17.06 11.04 -1.17
C ALA A 115 -16.83 10.05 -0.02
N TYR A 116 -15.57 9.72 0.28
CA TYR A 116 -15.21 8.86 1.40
C TYR A 116 -15.65 9.45 2.75
N TYR A 117 -15.45 10.75 2.95
CA TYR A 117 -15.93 11.47 4.13
C TYR A 117 -17.46 11.39 4.28
N LEU A 118 -18.19 11.63 3.20
CA LEU A 118 -19.66 11.55 3.19
C LEU A 118 -20.16 10.13 3.51
N VAL A 119 -19.52 9.10 2.95
CA VAL A 119 -19.82 7.70 3.26
C VAL A 119 -19.50 7.38 4.72
N ALA A 120 -18.34 7.80 5.22
CA ALA A 120 -17.97 7.60 6.62
C ALA A 120 -18.96 8.31 7.58
N LEU A 121 -19.44 9.51 7.22
CA LEU A 121 -20.43 10.26 7.98
C LEU A 121 -21.80 9.57 7.95
N LEU A 122 -22.21 9.03 6.80
CA LEU A 122 -23.42 8.24 6.67
C LEU A 122 -23.36 6.98 7.56
N LEU A 123 -22.26 6.22 7.48
CA LEU A 123 -22.05 5.03 8.32
C LEU A 123 -22.03 5.37 9.81
N TYR A 124 -21.36 6.46 10.17
CA TYR A 124 -21.38 7.00 11.53
C TYR A 124 -22.80 7.35 11.97
N LYS A 125 -23.60 8.00 11.13
CA LYS A 125 -24.99 8.38 11.46
C LYS A 125 -25.88 7.16 11.72
N ILE A 126 -25.63 6.05 11.03
CA ILE A 126 -26.38 4.80 11.23
C ILE A 126 -25.99 4.15 12.58
N PHE A 127 -24.68 4.13 12.91
CA PHE A 127 -24.19 3.47 14.14
C PHE A 127 -23.29 4.38 15.01
N PRO A 128 -23.80 5.52 15.53
CA PRO A 128 -22.96 6.56 16.12
C PRO A 128 -22.30 6.13 17.43
N ARG A 129 -23.05 5.38 18.25
CA ARG A 129 -22.56 4.86 19.54
C ARG A 129 -21.48 3.79 19.35
N PHE A 130 -21.59 2.98 18.31
CA PHE A 130 -20.66 1.90 18.01
C PHE A 130 -19.26 2.45 17.67
N PHE A 131 -19.17 3.36 16.70
CA PHE A 131 -17.88 3.92 16.28
C PHE A 131 -17.23 4.80 17.37
N ALA A 132 -18.03 5.56 18.13
CA ALA A 132 -17.52 6.32 19.28
C ALA A 132 -16.99 5.41 20.40
N ARG A 133 -17.59 4.24 20.62
CA ARG A 133 -17.08 3.24 21.56
C ARG A 133 -15.80 2.59 21.04
N SER A 134 -15.75 2.20 19.78
CA SER A 134 -14.54 1.63 19.16
C SER A 134 -13.33 2.56 19.24
N GLY A 135 -13.49 3.87 19.00
CA GLY A 135 -12.40 4.85 19.18
C GLY A 135 -11.87 4.91 20.62
N ARG A 136 -12.76 4.84 21.62
CA ARG A 136 -12.37 4.83 23.04
C ARG A 136 -11.65 3.55 23.46
N ILE A 137 -11.99 2.42 22.84
CA ILE A 137 -11.31 1.13 23.09
C ILE A 137 -9.83 1.21 22.67
N ILE A 138 -9.56 1.82 21.51
CA ILE A 138 -8.19 2.07 21.03
C ILE A 138 -7.44 2.97 22.01
N GLU A 139 -8.10 4.00 22.52
CA GLU A 139 -7.50 4.93 23.48
C GLU A 139 -7.16 4.28 24.82
N ALA A 140 -8.07 3.46 25.35
CA ALA A 140 -7.90 2.81 26.65
C ALA A 140 -6.82 1.72 26.63
N SER A 141 -6.63 1.04 25.50
CA SER A 141 -5.73 -0.12 25.43
C SER A 141 -5.22 -0.39 24.00
N PRO A 142 -4.33 0.46 23.45
CA PRO A 142 -3.90 0.36 22.05
C PRO A 142 -3.23 -0.97 21.73
N LEU A 143 -2.44 -1.52 22.66
CA LEU A 143 -1.78 -2.82 22.49
C LEU A 143 -2.77 -3.99 22.51
N ALA A 144 -3.81 -3.92 23.34
CA ALA A 144 -4.87 -4.93 23.37
C ALA A 144 -5.72 -4.87 22.10
N SER A 145 -6.05 -3.66 21.62
CA SER A 145 -6.72 -3.49 20.32
C SER A 145 -5.89 -4.04 19.16
N ALA A 146 -4.59 -3.76 19.13
CA ALA A 146 -3.69 -4.33 18.13
C ALA A 146 -3.62 -5.87 18.24
N GLY A 147 -3.50 -6.41 19.45
CA GLY A 147 -3.49 -7.86 19.70
C GLY A 147 -4.77 -8.56 19.25
N ILE A 148 -5.95 -7.96 19.48
CA ILE A 148 -7.23 -8.46 18.98
C ILE A 148 -7.29 -8.34 17.45
N GLY A 149 -6.74 -7.28 16.86
CA GLY A 149 -6.59 -7.16 15.41
C GLY A 149 -5.69 -8.25 14.81
N ILE A 150 -4.57 -8.58 15.47
CA ILE A 150 -3.69 -9.70 15.09
C ILE A 150 -4.44 -11.02 15.20
N ALA A 151 -5.17 -11.23 16.30
CA ALA A 151 -6.00 -12.42 16.49
C ALA A 151 -7.06 -12.52 15.40
N ALA A 152 -7.73 -11.43 15.03
CA ALA A 152 -8.70 -11.38 13.94
C ALA A 152 -8.04 -11.69 12.59
N PHE A 153 -6.82 -11.22 12.34
CA PHE A 153 -6.07 -11.61 11.15
C PHE A 153 -5.69 -13.09 11.17
N GLY A 154 -5.27 -13.62 12.31
CA GLY A 154 -5.03 -15.04 12.52
C GLY A 154 -6.29 -15.87 12.25
N THR A 155 -7.45 -15.45 12.76
CA THR A 155 -8.75 -16.07 12.47
C THR A 155 -9.13 -15.93 11.00
N LEU A 156 -8.76 -14.84 10.33
CA LEU A 156 -8.97 -14.69 8.89
C LEU A 156 -8.08 -15.64 8.09
N VAL A 157 -6.82 -15.83 8.48
CA VAL A 157 -5.91 -16.81 7.85
C VAL A 157 -6.38 -18.24 8.08
N VAL A 158 -6.71 -18.59 9.33
CA VAL A 158 -7.26 -19.91 9.69
C VAL A 158 -8.60 -20.13 9.01
N GLY A 159 -9.46 -19.12 8.95
CA GLY A 159 -10.73 -19.14 8.24
C GLY A 159 -10.55 -19.33 6.74
N CYS A 160 -9.59 -18.64 6.11
CA CYS A 160 -9.24 -18.85 4.71
C CYS A 160 -8.73 -20.27 4.46
N LEU A 161 -7.89 -20.83 5.34
CA LEU A 161 -7.42 -22.22 5.23
C LEU A 161 -8.55 -23.23 5.41
N ALA A 162 -9.38 -23.05 6.44
CA ALA A 162 -10.57 -23.87 6.66
C ALA A 162 -11.53 -23.77 5.47
N LEU A 163 -11.63 -22.61 4.85
CA LEU A 163 -12.49 -22.39 3.71
C LEU A 163 -11.90 -22.97 2.43
N ILE A 164 -10.59 -22.91 2.20
CA ILE A 164 -9.92 -23.66 1.12
C ILE A 164 -10.21 -25.16 1.29
N PHE A 165 -10.16 -25.67 2.52
CA PHE A 165 -10.51 -27.05 2.83
C PHE A 165 -11.99 -27.35 2.56
N ILE A 166 -12.91 -26.48 2.99
CA ILE A 166 -14.34 -26.58 2.69
C ILE A 166 -14.60 -26.47 1.18
N ILE A 167 -13.86 -25.63 0.44
CA ILE A 167 -13.92 -25.50 -1.01
C ILE A 167 -13.48 -26.80 -1.68
N LEU A 168 -12.40 -27.41 -1.20
CA LEU A 168 -11.89 -28.67 -1.75
C LEU A 168 -12.89 -29.80 -1.52
N LEU A 169 -13.53 -29.81 -0.35
CA LEU A 169 -14.62 -30.72 -0.01
C LEU A 169 -15.91 -30.42 -0.81
N ALA A 170 -16.23 -29.14 -1.03
CA ALA A 170 -17.40 -28.71 -1.79
C ALA A 170 -17.22 -28.91 -3.30
N LEU A 171 -16.01 -28.80 -3.85
CA LEU A 171 -15.71 -29.19 -5.24
C LEU A 171 -15.91 -30.69 -5.46
N LEU A 172 -15.75 -31.50 -4.41
CA LEU A 172 -16.02 -32.93 -4.45
C LEU A 172 -17.54 -33.24 -4.41
N ILE A 173 -18.37 -32.36 -3.83
CA ILE A 173 -19.78 -32.65 -3.48
C ILE A 173 -20.80 -31.75 -4.22
N PHE A 174 -20.45 -30.51 -4.58
CA PHE A 174 -21.34 -29.46 -5.07
C PHE A 174 -20.86 -28.80 -6.39
N ASN A 175 -21.80 -28.20 -7.13
CA ASN A 175 -21.53 -27.46 -8.37
C ASN A 175 -20.78 -26.13 -8.13
N ILE A 176 -20.05 -25.68 -9.17
CA ILE A 176 -19.20 -24.46 -9.22
C ILE A 176 -19.89 -23.19 -8.69
N SER A 177 -21.23 -23.09 -8.71
CA SER A 177 -21.96 -21.93 -8.17
C SER A 177 -21.75 -21.68 -6.67
N VAL A 178 -21.59 -22.73 -5.85
CA VAL A 178 -21.37 -22.58 -4.40
C VAL A 178 -19.98 -21.99 -4.12
N PHE A 179 -19.01 -22.29 -4.99
CA PHE A 179 -17.65 -21.77 -4.93
C PHE A 179 -17.60 -20.26 -5.18
N ILE A 180 -18.26 -19.79 -6.24
CA ILE A 180 -18.31 -18.36 -6.58
C ILE A 180 -18.97 -17.56 -5.45
N PHE A 181 -20.07 -18.08 -4.89
CA PHE A 181 -20.76 -17.43 -3.77
C PHE A 181 -19.89 -17.33 -2.51
N SER A 182 -19.17 -18.40 -2.16
CA SER A 182 -18.31 -18.43 -0.97
C SER A 182 -17.14 -17.45 -1.06
N ILE A 183 -16.48 -17.38 -2.23
CA ILE A 183 -15.42 -16.41 -2.48
C ILE A 183 -15.97 -14.98 -2.42
N LEU A 184 -17.13 -14.74 -3.03
CA LEU A 184 -17.76 -13.43 -3.02
C LEU A 184 -18.06 -12.96 -1.59
N MET A 185 -18.58 -13.84 -0.73
CA MET A 185 -18.82 -13.55 0.69
C MET A 185 -17.55 -13.12 1.44
N ILE A 186 -16.42 -13.82 1.23
CA ILE A 186 -15.14 -13.46 1.87
C ILE A 186 -14.63 -12.13 1.35
N VAL A 187 -14.67 -11.92 0.03
CA VAL A 187 -14.20 -10.66 -0.57
C VAL A 187 -15.01 -9.49 -0.02
N ILE A 188 -16.33 -9.65 0.11
CA ILE A 188 -17.20 -8.64 0.74
C ILE A 188 -16.82 -8.45 2.21
N ALA A 189 -16.68 -9.53 3.00
CA ALA A 189 -16.32 -9.43 4.41
C ALA A 189 -14.94 -8.77 4.62
N ALA A 190 -13.95 -9.13 3.82
CA ALA A 190 -12.62 -8.54 3.84
C ALA A 190 -12.66 -7.07 3.43
N ALA A 191 -13.40 -6.73 2.36
CA ALA A 191 -13.59 -5.36 1.92
C ALA A 191 -14.23 -4.50 3.02
N VAL A 192 -15.34 -4.96 3.61
CA VAL A 192 -16.00 -4.26 4.73
C VAL A 192 -15.01 -4.04 5.87
N THR A 193 -14.27 -5.07 6.26
CA THR A 193 -13.30 -4.99 7.35
C THR A 193 -12.19 -3.97 7.07
N ILE A 194 -11.66 -3.95 5.85
CA ILE A 194 -10.61 -3.00 5.43
C ILE A 194 -11.16 -1.57 5.37
N PHE A 195 -12.31 -1.36 4.74
CA PHE A 195 -12.90 -0.03 4.58
C PHE A 195 -13.36 0.57 5.91
N PHE A 196 -13.85 -0.25 6.83
CA PHE A 196 -14.40 0.21 8.09
C PHE A 196 -13.32 0.42 9.16
N ALA A 197 -12.14 -0.18 9.03
CA ALA A 197 -11.04 0.00 9.99
C ALA A 197 -10.54 1.44 10.10
N ASP A 198 -10.61 2.22 9.01
CA ASP A 198 -10.23 3.64 9.01
C ASP A 198 -11.17 4.50 9.89
N ILE A 199 -12.41 4.07 10.15
CA ILE A 199 -13.41 4.85 10.91
C ILE A 199 -13.09 4.91 12.42
N PRO A 200 -12.87 3.79 13.14
CA PRO A 200 -12.44 3.84 14.55
C PRO A 200 -11.13 4.59 14.75
N VAL A 201 -10.16 4.40 13.85
CA VAL A 201 -8.84 5.03 13.95
C VAL A 201 -8.93 6.53 13.71
N SER A 202 -9.72 6.97 12.72
CA SER A 202 -9.98 8.39 12.50
C SER A 202 -10.74 9.02 13.68
N MET A 203 -11.69 8.31 14.28
CA MET A 203 -12.36 8.79 15.51
C MET A 203 -11.37 8.99 16.67
N TRP A 204 -10.48 8.01 16.90
CA TRP A 204 -9.45 8.10 17.94
C TRP A 204 -8.47 9.27 17.71
N ILE A 205 -7.96 9.41 16.49
CA ILE A 205 -7.08 10.52 16.12
C ILE A 205 -7.83 11.86 16.21
N GLY A 206 -9.09 11.88 15.78
CA GLY A 206 -9.98 13.03 15.84
C GLY A 206 -10.26 13.52 17.25
N ASP A 207 -10.45 12.59 18.20
CA ASP A 207 -10.60 12.89 19.62
C ASP A 207 -9.35 13.61 20.18
N LYS A 208 -8.16 13.20 19.72
CA LYS A 208 -6.88 13.79 20.15
C LYS A 208 -6.60 15.14 19.48
N LEU A 209 -7.02 15.33 18.23
CA LEU A 209 -6.74 16.53 17.44
C LEU A 209 -7.80 17.64 17.60
N ALA A 210 -9.08 17.31 17.46
CA ALA A 210 -10.19 18.27 17.57
C ALA A 210 -10.65 18.47 19.03
N GLY A 211 -10.27 17.55 19.92
CA GLY A 211 -10.65 17.58 21.32
C GLY A 211 -12.02 16.96 21.59
N ARG A 212 -12.10 16.27 22.74
CA ARG A 212 -13.27 15.52 23.19
C ARG A 212 -14.51 16.36 23.55
N ASN A 213 -14.50 17.67 23.31
CA ASN A 213 -15.63 18.55 23.53
C ASN A 213 -16.28 19.05 22.21
N LYS A 214 -15.68 18.73 21.06
CA LYS A 214 -16.24 19.08 19.74
C LYS A 214 -17.26 18.05 19.26
N SER A 215 -18.07 18.42 18.27
CA SER A 215 -19.07 17.54 17.66
C SER A 215 -18.40 16.33 17.01
N VAL A 216 -19.11 15.20 16.98
CA VAL A 216 -18.55 13.96 16.44
C VAL A 216 -18.18 14.04 14.95
N PRO A 217 -18.96 14.70 14.07
CA PRO A 217 -18.55 14.92 12.68
C PRO A 217 -17.24 15.71 12.54
N ALA A 218 -16.97 16.65 13.46
CA ALA A 218 -15.73 17.43 13.45
C ALA A 218 -14.52 16.59 13.83
N ARG A 219 -14.66 15.67 14.79
CA ARG A 219 -13.60 14.72 15.16
C ARG A 219 -13.32 13.74 14.03
N LEU A 220 -14.36 13.15 13.46
CA LEU A 220 -14.23 12.25 12.32
C LEU A 220 -13.52 12.96 11.14
N ALA A 221 -13.93 14.20 10.83
CA ALA A 221 -13.31 15.02 9.79
C ALA A 221 -11.82 15.27 10.08
N ALA A 222 -11.49 15.68 11.31
CA ALA A 222 -10.12 15.96 11.71
C ALA A 222 -9.22 14.71 11.62
N GLY A 223 -9.73 13.56 12.08
CA GLY A 223 -9.01 12.30 12.01
C GLY A 223 -8.84 11.78 10.59
N LEU A 224 -9.90 11.81 9.77
CA LEU A 224 -9.83 11.43 8.36
C LEU A 224 -8.88 12.35 7.59
N ALA A 225 -8.95 13.67 7.80
CA ALA A 225 -8.06 14.63 7.16
C ALA A 225 -6.60 14.35 7.49
N LEU A 226 -6.28 14.01 8.75
CA LEU A 226 -4.93 13.66 9.15
C LEU A 226 -4.45 12.36 8.48
N ILE A 227 -5.25 11.28 8.55
CA ILE A 227 -4.89 9.99 7.93
C ILE A 227 -4.71 10.15 6.42
N SER A 228 -5.65 10.82 5.75
CA SER A 228 -5.56 11.06 4.31
C SER A 228 -4.38 11.96 3.95
N GLY A 229 -4.08 12.96 4.78
CA GLY A 229 -2.90 13.82 4.64
C GLY A 229 -1.60 13.02 4.72
N ILE A 230 -1.46 12.16 5.73
CA ILE A 230 -0.30 11.28 5.90
C ILE A 230 -0.16 10.33 4.70
N LYS A 231 -1.25 9.66 4.29
CA LYS A 231 -1.26 8.78 3.11
C LYS A 231 -0.87 9.55 1.85
N LEU A 232 -1.34 10.78 1.68
CA LEU A 232 -0.99 11.64 0.55
C LEU A 232 0.49 12.03 0.54
N VAL A 233 1.06 12.41 1.68
CA VAL A 233 2.50 12.70 1.81
C VAL A 233 3.32 11.45 1.49
N MET A 234 2.93 10.27 1.99
CA MET A 234 3.58 9.00 1.68
C MET A 234 3.52 8.68 0.19
N ASP A 235 2.39 8.92 -0.48
CA ASP A 235 2.27 8.69 -1.93
C ASP A 235 3.20 9.61 -2.75
N ILE A 236 3.35 10.87 -2.33
CA ILE A 236 4.30 11.80 -2.95
C ILE A 236 5.73 11.30 -2.75
N LEU A 237 6.08 10.84 -1.54
CA LEU A 237 7.41 10.27 -1.26
C LEU A 237 7.70 9.01 -2.07
N LYS A 238 6.69 8.17 -2.33
CA LYS A 238 6.83 6.99 -3.21
C LYS A 238 7.16 7.35 -4.66
N ALA A 239 6.78 8.55 -5.11
CA ALA A 239 7.07 9.03 -6.45
C ALA A 239 8.54 9.45 -6.64
N ILE A 240 9.26 9.70 -5.54
CA ILE A 240 10.68 10.07 -5.56
C ILE A 240 11.52 8.79 -5.57
N SER A 241 12.20 8.51 -6.69
CA SER A 241 12.92 7.25 -6.91
C SER A 241 13.92 6.89 -5.79
N ALA A 242 14.64 7.88 -5.26
CA ALA A 242 15.65 7.70 -4.21
C ALA A 242 15.10 7.16 -2.87
N ILE A 243 13.84 7.45 -2.53
CA ILE A 243 13.23 7.10 -1.23
C ILE A 243 12.04 6.14 -1.41
N SER A 244 11.71 5.79 -2.65
CA SER A 244 10.51 5.02 -3.02
C SER A 244 10.38 3.69 -2.26
N SER A 245 11.46 2.94 -2.08
CA SER A 245 11.46 1.67 -1.33
C SER A 245 11.13 1.87 0.15
N PHE A 246 11.78 2.84 0.81
CA PHE A 246 11.51 3.17 2.22
C PHE A 246 10.09 3.71 2.41
N ALA A 247 9.64 4.61 1.53
CA ALA A 247 8.29 5.17 1.57
C ALA A 247 7.20 4.11 1.38
N ARG A 248 7.45 3.08 0.54
CA ARG A 248 6.54 1.94 0.41
C ARG A 248 6.44 1.14 1.70
N VAL A 249 7.57 0.80 2.32
CA VAL A 249 7.59 0.04 3.57
C VAL A 249 6.87 0.80 4.69
N ILE A 250 7.19 2.08 4.88
CA ILE A 250 6.55 2.92 5.91
C ILE A 250 5.05 3.03 5.65
N SER A 251 4.64 3.27 4.40
CA SER A 251 3.22 3.32 4.04
C SER A 251 2.50 1.99 4.33
N SER A 252 3.16 0.85 4.08
CA SER A 252 2.59 -0.46 4.39
C SER A 252 2.44 -0.64 5.90
N ILE A 253 3.44 -0.27 6.69
CA ILE A 253 3.38 -0.34 8.16
C ILE A 253 2.23 0.52 8.69
N ILE A 254 2.07 1.75 8.20
CA ILE A 254 0.97 2.64 8.60
C ILE A 254 -0.38 2.01 8.26
N ASN A 255 -0.54 1.47 7.05
CA ASN A 255 -1.79 0.83 6.65
C ASN A 255 -2.10 -0.41 7.49
N ILE A 256 -1.09 -1.24 7.77
CA ILE A 256 -1.22 -2.42 8.62
C ILE A 256 -1.61 -2.01 10.05
N ALA A 257 -0.98 -0.97 10.60
CA ALA A 257 -1.29 -0.47 11.94
C ALA A 257 -2.73 0.08 12.04
N ILE A 258 -3.16 0.87 11.06
CA ILE A 258 -4.53 1.38 10.98
C ILE A 258 -5.51 0.21 10.90
N TRP A 259 -5.21 -0.76 10.04
CA TRP A 259 -6.05 -1.94 9.86
C TRP A 259 -6.15 -2.77 11.15
N LEU A 260 -5.03 -3.11 11.79
CA LEU A 260 -4.98 -3.85 13.06
C LEU A 260 -5.75 -3.15 14.18
N LEU A 261 -5.51 -1.85 14.38
CA LEU A 261 -6.18 -1.08 15.43
C LEU A 261 -7.68 -0.93 15.15
N GLY A 262 -8.04 -0.61 13.91
CA GLY A 262 -9.42 -0.42 13.49
C GLY A 262 -10.23 -1.70 13.61
N THR A 263 -9.74 -2.79 13.04
CA THR A 263 -10.42 -4.10 13.10
C THR A 263 -10.52 -4.66 14.51
N GLY A 264 -9.45 -4.56 15.31
CA GLY A 264 -9.48 -5.00 16.71
C GLY A 264 -10.49 -4.22 17.54
N ALA A 265 -10.62 -2.91 17.31
CA ALA A 265 -11.61 -2.07 17.96
C ALA A 265 -13.05 -2.37 17.53
N LEU A 266 -13.27 -2.74 16.27
CA LEU A 266 -14.57 -3.20 15.77
C LEU A 266 -14.95 -4.52 16.43
N MET A 267 -14.06 -5.52 16.41
CA MET A 267 -14.33 -6.84 16.99
C MET A 267 -14.58 -6.78 18.49
N LYS A 268 -13.78 -6.00 19.24
CA LYS A 268 -14.01 -5.83 20.68
C LYS A 268 -15.34 -5.14 20.97
N SER A 269 -15.73 -4.15 20.17
CA SER A 269 -17.02 -3.47 20.31
C SER A 269 -18.21 -4.41 20.03
N ILE A 270 -18.10 -5.26 19.00
CA ILE A 270 -19.10 -6.30 18.71
C ILE A 270 -19.19 -7.31 19.85
N TYR A 271 -18.05 -7.81 20.32
CA TYR A 271 -18.01 -8.79 21.42
C TYR A 271 -18.63 -8.23 22.71
N GLU A 272 -18.28 -7.00 23.09
CA GLU A 272 -18.89 -6.34 24.26
C GLU A 272 -20.39 -6.12 24.09
N MET A 273 -20.86 -5.80 22.88
CA MET A 273 -22.28 -5.60 22.59
C MET A 273 -23.07 -6.91 22.72
N VAL A 274 -22.59 -8.00 22.10
CA VAL A 274 -23.21 -9.32 22.19
C VAL A 274 -23.22 -9.82 23.63
N ARG A 275 -22.09 -9.68 24.35
CA ARG A 275 -22.01 -10.06 25.75
C ARG A 275 -22.99 -9.26 26.60
N SER A 276 -23.15 -7.96 26.36
CA SER A 276 -24.11 -7.15 27.11
C SER A 276 -25.56 -7.52 26.82
N ALA A 277 -25.89 -7.91 25.59
CA ALA A 277 -27.22 -8.37 25.23
C ALA A 277 -27.54 -9.72 25.89
N ASN A 278 -26.59 -10.67 25.87
CA ASN A 278 -26.78 -11.97 26.54
C ASN A 278 -26.95 -11.82 28.05
N MET A 279 -26.15 -10.95 28.70
CA MET A 279 -26.32 -10.70 30.15
C MET A 279 -27.69 -10.08 30.48
N GLN A 280 -28.24 -9.23 29.60
CA GLN A 280 -29.58 -8.68 29.78
C GLN A 280 -30.65 -9.77 29.65
N ALA A 281 -30.52 -10.65 28.66
CA ALA A 281 -31.43 -11.78 28.47
C ALA A 281 -31.41 -12.74 29.67
N GLU A 282 -30.23 -13.12 30.17
CA GLU A 282 -30.10 -13.96 31.36
C GLU A 282 -30.72 -13.31 32.61
N THR A 283 -30.55 -11.99 32.77
CA THR A 283 -31.15 -11.25 33.90
C THR A 283 -32.67 -11.19 33.80
N GLU A 284 -33.22 -11.05 32.59
CA GLU A 284 -34.67 -11.07 32.34
C GLU A 284 -35.27 -12.46 32.55
N GLU A 285 -34.59 -13.52 32.11
CA GLU A 285 -34.99 -14.92 32.38
C GLU A 285 -35.00 -15.21 33.88
N THR A 286 -33.93 -14.86 34.59
CA THR A 286 -33.85 -15.08 36.06
C THR A 286 -34.96 -14.34 36.79
N ARG A 287 -35.25 -13.10 36.38
CA ARG A 287 -36.33 -12.30 36.97
C ARG A 287 -37.73 -12.83 36.64
N ALA A 288 -37.91 -13.42 35.45
CA ALA A 288 -39.15 -14.09 35.08
C ALA A 288 -39.37 -15.38 35.87
N GLU A 289 -38.30 -16.15 36.12
CA GLU A 289 -38.33 -17.33 36.98
C GLU A 289 -38.67 -16.98 38.43
N GLU A 290 -38.02 -15.97 39.02
CA GLU A 290 -38.33 -15.46 40.37
C GLU A 290 -39.79 -15.00 40.48
N PHE A 291 -40.28 -14.21 39.51
CA PHE A 291 -41.67 -13.76 39.49
C PHE A 291 -42.69 -14.91 39.35
N SER A 292 -42.33 -15.97 38.61
CA SER A 292 -43.18 -17.16 38.45
C SER A 292 -43.22 -18.01 39.72
N ALA A 293 -42.12 -18.07 40.48
CA ALA A 293 -42.05 -18.78 41.75
C ALA A 293 -42.87 -18.09 42.84
N ASP A 294 -42.84 -16.75 42.89
CA ASP A 294 -43.63 -15.96 43.84
C ASP A 294 -45.15 -16.05 43.59
N MET A 295 -45.58 -16.28 42.34
CA MET A 295 -47.00 -16.48 41.99
C MET A 295 -47.54 -17.87 42.32
N GLN A 296 -46.68 -18.84 42.64
CA GLN A 296 -47.06 -20.22 42.98
C GLN A 296 -47.11 -20.49 44.50
N GLN A 297 -46.70 -19.53 45.33
CA GLN A 297 -46.84 -19.58 46.80
C GLN A 297 -48.11 -18.86 47.26
#